data_AF-A0A9Q1BDA4-F1
#
_entry.id   AF-A0A9Q1BDA4-F1
#
_cell.length_a   1.000
_cell.length_b   1.000
_cell.length_c   1.000
_cell.angle_alpha   90.00
_cell.angle_beta   90.00
_cell.angle_gamma   90.00
#
_symmetry.space_group_name_H-M   'P 1'
#
loop_
_entity.id
_entity.type
_entity.pdbx_description
1 polymer ?
#
loop_
_entity_poly.entity_id
_entity_poly.type
_entity_poly.pdbx_seq_one_letter_code
_entity_poly.pdbx_strand_id
1 'polypeptide(L)'
;MGKVGVTDASPSQNFSRVSVHFLDTSVTIEDGSLKVVFSNKSTDKHNYLLPSSCHPLHCTNNIPYSQALHIKSICSSEADFKIMDSTSEIQCKMPSKRQEIPCVLKL
;
A
#
# COMPACT_ATOMS: atom_id res chain seq x y z
N MET A 1 27.06 16.40 26.21
CA MET A 1 26.08 15.34 26.53
C MET A 1 25.06 15.28 25.41
N GLY A 2 24.75 14.22 24.70
CA GLY A 2 25.20 12.84 24.60
C GLY A 2 24.23 12.24 23.57
N LYS A 3 24.64 12.12 22.30
CA LYS A 3 23.74 11.54 21.29
C LYS A 3 23.78 10.03 21.46
N VAL A 4 22.66 9.50 21.94
CA VAL A 4 22.36 8.07 22.07
C VAL A 4 22.56 7.42 20.72
N GLY A 5 23.65 6.68 20.58
CA GLY A 5 23.83 5.74 19.49
C GLY A 5 22.98 4.53 19.78
N VAL A 6 21.96 4.30 18.96
CA VAL A 6 21.33 2.99 18.87
C VAL A 6 22.05 2.29 17.71
N THR A 7 22.99 1.41 18.07
CA THR A 7 23.62 0.47 17.16
C THR A 7 22.89 -0.86 17.28
N ASP A 8 21.96 -1.12 16.38
CA ASP A 8 21.39 -2.46 16.22
C ASP A 8 21.75 -2.97 14.82
N ALA A 9 22.56 -4.03 14.80
CA ALA A 9 22.99 -4.71 13.59
C ALA A 9 21.93 -5.75 13.16
N SER A 10 21.32 -5.56 11.98
CA SER A 10 20.70 -6.55 11.06
C SER A 10 19.77 -5.86 10.06
N PRO A 11 19.29 -6.51 8.98
CA PRO A 11 19.99 -7.22 7.92
C PRO A 11 20.49 -6.22 6.85
N SER A 12 21.40 -6.64 5.96
CA SER A 12 21.94 -5.77 4.89
C SER A 12 20.87 -5.38 3.87
N GLN A 13 20.04 -4.39 4.19
CA GLN A 13 19.24 -3.67 3.22
C GLN A 13 20.03 -2.43 2.83
N ASN A 14 20.17 -2.18 1.53
CA ASN A 14 20.76 -0.94 1.03
C ASN A 14 19.78 0.19 1.37
N PHE A 15 19.95 0.82 2.54
CA PHE A 15 19.11 1.91 2.96
C PHE A 15 19.51 3.18 2.21
N SER A 16 18.62 3.66 1.34
CA SER A 16 18.70 5.03 0.87
C SER A 16 18.24 5.96 1.99
N ARG A 17 18.92 7.10 2.18
CA ARG A 17 18.50 8.11 3.16
C ARG A 17 17.16 8.77 2.82
N VAL A 18 16.68 8.58 1.59
CA VAL A 18 15.48 9.22 1.04
C VAL A 18 14.32 8.25 0.87
N SER A 19 14.60 6.95 0.75
CA SER A 19 13.56 5.94 0.50
C SER A 19 13.87 4.61 1.15
N VAL A 20 12.85 3.99 1.72
CA VAL A 20 12.94 2.67 2.35
C VAL A 20 11.72 1.84 1.96
N HIS A 21 11.97 0.59 1.58
CA HIS A 21 10.93 -0.40 1.33
C HIS A 21 10.80 -1.31 2.55
N PHE A 22 9.58 -1.49 3.05
CA PHE A 22 9.28 -2.40 4.14
C PHE A 22 7.93 -3.08 3.91
N LEU A 23 7.93 -4.42 3.96
CA LEU A 23 6.77 -5.25 3.63
C LEU A 23 6.13 -4.82 2.31
N ASP A 24 4.87 -4.43 2.34
CA ASP A 24 4.07 -4.03 1.18
C ASP A 24 4.02 -2.51 1.01
N THR A 25 4.99 -1.79 1.60
CA THR A 25 5.04 -0.33 1.60
C THR A 25 6.42 0.21 1.22
N SER A 26 6.41 1.33 0.50
CA SER A 26 7.57 2.13 0.14
C SER A 26 7.35 3.52 0.70
N VAL A 27 8.24 3.95 1.60
CA VAL A 27 8.19 5.29 2.18
C VAL A 27 9.29 6.12 1.55
N THR A 28 8.92 7.24 0.94
CA THR A 28 9.83 8.22 0.36
C THR A 28 9.65 9.57 1.05
N ILE A 29 10.75 10.32 1.21
CA ILE A 29 10.72 11.69 1.70
C ILE A 29 10.71 12.60 0.47
N GLU A 30 9.59 13.27 0.19
CA GLU A 30 9.44 14.26 -0.88
C GLU A 30 9.11 15.62 -0.26
N ASP A 31 9.93 16.65 -0.53
CA ASP A 31 9.74 18.03 -0.03
C ASP A 31 9.49 18.18 1.48
N GLY A 32 10.15 17.33 2.28
CA GLY A 32 10.02 17.31 3.74
C GLY A 32 8.75 16.62 4.26
N SER A 33 7.94 16.04 3.37
CA SER A 33 6.78 15.22 3.69
C SER A 33 7.05 13.75 3.42
N LEU A 34 6.44 12.88 4.22
CA LEU A 34 6.47 11.43 3.99
C LEU A 34 5.40 11.07 2.97
N LYS A 35 5.84 10.49 1.86
CA LYS A 35 4.98 9.85 0.88
C LYS A 35 5.07 8.35 1.05
N VAL A 36 3.92 7.72 1.20
CA VAL A 36 3.80 6.28 1.33
C VAL A 36 3.11 5.75 0.08
N VAL A 37 3.73 4.77 -0.55
CA VAL A 37 3.23 4.09 -1.75
C VAL A 37 3.26 2.60 -1.49
N PHE A 38 2.28 1.87 -2.01
CA PHE A 38 2.27 0.42 -1.90
C PHE A 38 3.37 -0.21 -2.76
N SER A 39 4.07 -1.20 -2.21
CA SER A 39 5.20 -1.89 -2.84
C SER A 39 4.81 -3.31 -3.20
N ASN A 40 4.82 -3.65 -4.48
CA ASN A 40 4.59 -5.01 -4.92
C ASN A 40 5.89 -5.76 -5.14
N LYS A 41 5.93 -6.99 -4.63
CA LYS A 41 6.96 -7.95 -5.03
C LYS A 41 6.69 -8.35 -6.47
N SER A 42 7.75 -8.48 -7.27
CA SER A 42 7.66 -8.93 -8.67
C SER A 42 7.03 -10.31 -8.83
N THR A 43 6.97 -11.10 -7.76
CA THR A 43 6.37 -12.43 -7.72
C THR A 43 4.91 -12.46 -7.27
N ASP A 44 4.35 -11.33 -6.80
CA ASP A 44 2.93 -11.29 -6.43
C ASP A 44 2.06 -11.31 -7.69
N LYS A 45 1.13 -12.27 -7.75
CA LYS A 45 0.24 -12.48 -8.89
C LYS A 45 -1.16 -11.92 -8.65
N HIS A 46 -1.42 -11.36 -7.47
CA HIS A 46 -2.76 -10.88 -7.07
C HIS A 46 -3.84 -11.93 -7.34
N ASN A 47 -3.61 -13.14 -6.81
CA ASN A 47 -4.53 -14.25 -7.04
C ASN A 47 -5.86 -14.02 -6.31
N TYR A 48 -6.91 -13.73 -7.08
CA TYR A 48 -8.29 -13.65 -6.60
C TYR A 48 -9.08 -14.92 -6.93
N LEU A 49 -10.21 -15.11 -6.25
CA LEU A 49 -11.13 -16.20 -6.54
C LEU A 49 -11.81 -15.98 -7.88
N LEU A 50 -11.96 -17.05 -8.67
CA LEU A 50 -12.75 -17.01 -9.90
C LEU A 50 -14.25 -16.90 -9.55
N PRO A 51 -15.04 -16.13 -10.32
CA PRO A 51 -16.49 -16.08 -10.15
C PRO A 51 -17.19 -17.42 -10.35
N SER A 52 -16.59 -18.31 -11.15
CA SER A 52 -17.07 -19.67 -11.40
C SER A 52 -16.65 -20.69 -10.33
N SER A 53 -15.89 -20.27 -9.32
CA SER A 53 -15.50 -21.15 -8.21
C SER A 53 -16.68 -21.44 -7.28
N CYS A 54 -16.64 -22.54 -6.53
CA CYS A 54 -17.69 -22.94 -5.59
C CYS A 54 -17.73 -22.11 -4.29
N HIS A 55 -17.37 -20.83 -4.36
CA HIS A 55 -17.38 -19.93 -3.20
C HIS A 55 -18.63 -19.04 -3.20
N PRO A 56 -19.10 -18.59 -2.03
CA PRO A 56 -20.17 -17.61 -1.95
C PRO A 56 -19.80 -16.33 -2.72
N LEU A 57 -20.78 -15.75 -3.41
CA LEU A 57 -20.58 -14.53 -4.21
C LEU A 57 -20.00 -13.37 -3.39
N HIS A 58 -20.34 -13.29 -2.10
CA HIS A 58 -19.79 -12.27 -1.22
C HIS A 58 -18.27 -12.41 -1.05
N CYS A 59 -17.69 -13.62 -1.10
CA CYS A 59 -16.24 -13.82 -0.95
C CYS A 59 -15.51 -13.31 -2.19
N THR A 60 -15.96 -13.75 -3.36
CA THR A 60 -15.38 -13.36 -4.65
C THR A 60 -15.37 -11.84 -4.84
N ASN A 61 -16.40 -11.15 -4.34
CA ASN A 61 -16.48 -9.69 -4.43
C ASN A 61 -15.74 -8.96 -3.28
N ASN A 62 -15.85 -9.45 -2.04
CA ASN A 62 -15.31 -8.73 -0.89
C ASN A 62 -13.79 -8.84 -0.77
N ILE A 63 -13.18 -9.93 -1.26
CA ILE A 63 -11.72 -10.10 -1.24
C ILE A 63 -11.05 -8.97 -2.05
N PRO A 64 -11.30 -8.80 -3.37
CA PRO A 64 -10.70 -7.71 -4.14
C PRO A 64 -11.08 -6.32 -3.60
N TYR A 65 -12.33 -6.16 -3.14
CA TYR A 65 -12.78 -4.92 -2.52
C TYR A 65 -11.96 -4.54 -1.28
N SER A 66 -11.74 -5.49 -0.36
CA SER A 66 -10.97 -5.26 0.86
C SER A 66 -9.50 -4.97 0.60
N GLN A 67 -8.91 -5.63 -0.41
CA GLN A 67 -7.53 -5.38 -0.82
C GLN A 67 -7.37 -3.99 -1.42
N ALA A 68 -8.28 -3.57 -2.30
CA ALA A 68 -8.25 -2.24 -2.86
C ALA A 68 -8.45 -1.16 -1.79
N LEU A 69 -9.25 -1.40 -0.75
CA LEU A 69 -9.39 -0.48 0.40
C LEU A 69 -8.08 -0.38 1.20
N HIS A 70 -7.41 -1.50 1.40
CA HIS A 70 -6.14 -1.54 2.11
C HIS A 70 -5.07 -0.74 1.35
N ILE A 71 -4.93 -0.95 0.04
CA ILE A 71 -4.01 -0.19 -0.82
C ILE A 71 -4.35 1.30 -0.77
N LYS A 72 -5.64 1.66 -0.85
CA LYS A 72 -6.09 3.06 -0.73
C LYS A 72 -5.73 3.70 0.61
N SER A 73 -5.75 2.94 1.70
CA SER A 73 -5.36 3.45 3.03
C SER A 73 -3.85 3.63 3.20
N ILE A 74 -3.05 2.89 2.44
CA ILE A 74 -1.58 2.96 2.47
C ILE A 74 -1.08 4.15 1.62
N CYS A 75 -1.67 4.34 0.44
CA CYS A 75 -1.21 5.37 -0.49
C CYS A 75 -1.50 6.78 0.03
N SER A 76 -0.49 7.65 0.05
CA SER A 76 -0.64 9.05 0.47
C SER A 76 -1.38 9.91 -0.56
N SER A 77 -1.36 9.53 -1.85
CA SER A 77 -2.05 10.26 -2.92
C SER A 77 -2.96 9.35 -3.74
N GLU A 78 -4.04 9.94 -4.27
CA GLU A 78 -4.98 9.22 -5.14
C GLU A 78 -4.41 8.94 -6.54
N ALA A 79 -3.38 9.69 -6.96
CA ALA A 79 -2.66 9.39 -8.19
C ALA A 79 -1.87 8.07 -8.07
N ASP A 80 -1.22 7.85 -6.92
CA ASP A 80 -0.45 6.63 -6.66
C ASP A 80 -1.38 5.40 -6.60
N PHE A 81 -2.60 5.55 -6.09
CA PHE A 81 -3.61 4.49 -6.09
C PHE A 81 -4.06 4.09 -7.51
N LYS A 82 -4.32 5.05 -8.40
CA LYS A 82 -4.81 4.79 -9.77
C LYS A 82 -3.80 4.04 -10.65
N ILE A 83 -2.52 4.28 -10.44
CA ILE A 83 -1.44 3.58 -11.17
C ILE A 83 -1.49 2.08 -10.86
N MET A 84 -1.90 1.70 -9.65
CA MET A 84 -2.00 0.31 -9.23
C MET A 84 -3.32 -0.35 -9.63
N ASP A 85 -4.43 0.39 -9.52
CA ASP A 85 -5.78 -0.10 -9.88
C ASP A 85 -5.89 -0.45 -11.37
N SER A 86 -5.21 0.32 -12.22
CA SER A 86 -5.19 0.11 -13.69
C SER A 86 -4.45 -1.16 -14.14
N THR A 87 -3.70 -1.83 -13.26
CA THR A 87 -3.04 -3.12 -13.58
C THR A 87 -3.92 -4.33 -13.27
N SER A 88 -5.04 -4.15 -12.57
CA SER A 88 -6.00 -5.20 -12.22
C SER A 88 -7.29 -5.01 -13.00
N GLU A 89 -7.58 -5.91 -13.95
CA GLU A 89 -8.82 -5.98 -14.74
C GLU A 89 -10.09 -6.28 -13.89
N ILE A 90 -10.02 -6.13 -12.56
CA ILE A 90 -11.13 -6.38 -11.64
C ILE A 90 -11.83 -5.06 -11.37
N GLN A 91 -12.90 -4.82 -12.12
CA GLN A 91 -13.80 -3.70 -11.94
C GLN A 91 -14.61 -3.82 -10.64
N CYS A 92 -13.96 -3.70 -9.48
CA CYS A 92 -14.65 -3.43 -8.22
C CYS A 92 -14.96 -1.93 -8.16
N LYS A 93 -16.24 -1.55 -8.28
CA LYS A 93 -16.70 -0.16 -8.05
C LYS A 93 -16.47 0.20 -6.59
N MET A 94 -15.30 0.78 -6.29
CA MET A 94 -15.01 1.37 -4.99
C MET A 94 -15.97 2.55 -4.75
N PRO A 95 -16.60 2.68 -3.58
CA PRO A 95 -17.46 3.81 -3.30
C PRO A 95 -16.61 5.09 -3.30
N SER A 96 -17.05 6.09 -4.08
CA SER A 96 -16.37 7.39 -4.20
C SER A 96 -16.30 8.18 -2.88
N LYS A 97 -17.00 7.73 -1.83
CA LYS A 97 -17.05 8.41 -0.54
C LYS A 97 -17.10 7.42 0.61
N ARG A 98 -16.05 7.40 1.44
CA ARG A 98 -16.23 7.32 2.89
C ARG A 98 -15.09 8.06 3.59
N GLN A 99 -15.51 9.12 4.27
CA GLN A 99 -14.86 9.93 5.30
C GLN A 99 -13.34 10.06 5.18
N GLU A 100 -12.92 11.28 4.82
CA GLU A 100 -11.54 11.74 4.93
C GLU A 100 -10.98 11.37 6.31
N ILE A 101 -10.14 10.33 6.35
CA ILE A 101 -9.18 10.16 7.42
C ILE A 101 -8.00 10.99 6.94
N PRO A 102 -7.67 12.11 7.61
CA PRO A 102 -6.59 12.97 7.15
C PRO A 102 -5.29 12.16 7.18
N CYS A 103 -4.76 11.84 6.00
CA CYS A 103 -3.47 11.17 5.83
C CYS A 103 -2.30 12.06 6.27
N VAL A 104 -2.57 13.32 6.65
CA VAL A 104 -1.60 14.23 7.23
C VAL A 104 -1.48 13.94 8.73
N LEU A 105 -0.63 12.97 9.08
CA LEU A 105 0.16 13.11 10.30
C LEU A 105 1.04 14.35 10.11
N LYS A 106 0.51 15.53 10.44
CA LYS A 106 1.34 16.70 10.71
C LYS A 106 2.09 16.40 12.00
N LEU A 107 3.40 16.22 11.88
CA LEU A 107 4.33 16.28 13.00
C LEU A 107 4.30 17.67 13.63
#